data_AF-A0A960XA02-F1
#
_entry.id   AF-A0A960XA02-F1
#
_cell.length_a   1.000
_cell.length_b   1.000
_cell.length_c   1.000
_cell.angle_alpha   90.00
_cell.angle_beta   90.00
_cell.angle_gamma   90.00
#
_symmetry.space_group_name_H-M   'P 1'
#
loop_
_entity.id
_entity.type
_entity.pdbx_description
1 polymer ?
#
loop_
_entity_poly.entity_id
_entity_poly.type
_entity_poly.pdbx_seq_one_letter_code
_entity_poly.pdbx_strand_id
1 'polypeptide(L)'
;TCGRAARNSEGRVIMYADRRTQSIEKCIEVTVNRRKIQEAHNSEHGITPKTVMKGVSEDLAEAFPVFKAAEKEGGDAQPTLLDPKEIKERIEECEKEMKLAAKELRFEEAARFRDLLKYYQDLQLLEDHPV
;
A
#
# COMPACT_ATOMS: atom_id res chain seq x y z
N THR A 1 -6.46 1.95 15.55
CA THR A 1 -5.54 2.15 16.70
C THR A 1 -4.34 2.99 16.26
N CYS A 2 -3.91 3.96 17.08
CA CYS A 2 -2.78 4.86 16.78
C CYS A 2 -1.46 4.13 16.48
N GLY A 3 -1.28 2.92 17.00
CA GLY A 3 -0.07 2.12 16.82
C GLY A 3 0.27 1.76 15.37
N ARG A 4 -0.66 1.87 14.42
CA ARG A 4 -0.34 1.69 12.98
C ARG A 4 0.65 2.75 12.48
N ALA A 5 0.53 3.99 12.95
CA ALA A 5 1.42 5.09 12.58
C ALA A 5 2.83 4.96 13.19
N ALA A 6 2.98 4.21 14.28
CA ALA A 6 4.26 4.08 15.00
C ALA A 6 5.35 3.28 14.25
N ARG A 7 5.04 2.72 13.07
CA ARG A 7 6.00 1.97 12.24
C ARG A 7 6.82 2.86 11.31
N ASN A 8 6.58 4.17 11.32
CA ASN A 8 7.29 5.16 10.52
C ASN A 8 7.90 6.24 11.44
N SER A 9 9.12 6.68 11.14
CA SER A 9 9.84 7.70 11.91
C SER A 9 9.08 9.04 12.03
N GLU A 10 8.28 9.38 11.02
CA GLU A 10 7.46 10.59 10.97
C GLU A 10 5.96 10.32 11.18
N GLY A 11 5.62 9.14 11.69
CA GLY A 11 4.22 8.74 11.91
C GLY A 11 3.42 9.75 12.72
N ARG A 12 2.28 10.18 12.16
CA ARG A 12 1.33 11.12 12.80
C ARG A 12 -0.08 10.54 12.79
N VAL A 13 -0.88 10.97 13.77
CA VAL A 13 -2.29 10.63 13.89
C VAL A 13 -3.08 11.91 14.07
N ILE A 14 -4.11 12.10 13.24
CA ILE A 14 -5.06 13.21 13.33
C ILE A 14 -6.39 12.63 13.83
N MET A 15 -6.93 13.21 14.90
CA MET A 15 -8.23 12.82 15.45
C MET A 15 -9.23 13.94 15.17
N TYR A 16 -10.22 13.69 14.32
CA TYR A 16 -11.34 14.60 14.10
C TYR A 16 -12.40 14.35 15.17
N ALA A 17 -12.60 15.32 16.06
CA ALA A 17 -13.61 15.26 17.10
C ALA A 17 -13.98 16.68 17.55
N ASP A 18 -15.28 16.94 17.75
CA ASP A 18 -15.75 18.24 18.24
C ASP A 18 -15.41 18.47 19.72
N ARG A 19 -15.26 17.37 20.48
CA ARG A 19 -14.89 17.40 21.89
C ARG A 19 -13.88 16.31 22.23
N ARG A 20 -13.01 16.59 23.20
CA ARG A 20 -12.13 15.58 23.80
C ARG A 20 -12.96 14.73 24.75
N THR A 21 -13.23 13.48 24.34
CA THR A 21 -13.86 12.50 25.22
C THR A 21 -12.83 11.92 26.17
N GLN A 22 -13.27 11.33 27.29
CA GLN A 22 -12.37 10.68 28.25
C GLN A 22 -11.49 9.59 27.59
N SER A 23 -12.00 8.90 26.57
CA SER A 23 -11.23 7.92 25.81
C SER A 23 -10.12 8.57 24.97
N ILE A 24 -10.41 9.72 24.34
CA ILE A 24 -9.41 10.50 23.60
C ILE A 24 -8.33 11.00 24.56
N GLU A 25 -8.72 11.53 25.72
CA GLU A 25 -7.78 12.00 26.74
C GLU A 25 -6.85 10.89 27.22
N LYS A 26 -7.40 9.75 27.64
CA LYS A 26 -6.60 8.58 28.04
C LYS A 26 -5.67 8.10 26.92
N CYS A 27 -6.15 8.10 25.67
CA CYS A 27 -5.34 7.70 24.52
C CYS A 27 -4.16 8.65 24.30
N ILE A 28 -4.39 9.96 24.37
CA ILE A 28 -3.36 10.99 24.21
C ILE A 28 -2.35 10.90 25.35
N GLU A 29 -2.80 10.80 26.60
CA GLU A 29 -1.95 10.70 27.79
C GLU A 29 -0.98 9.51 27.69
N VAL A 30 -1.50 8.31 27.41
CA VAL A 30 -0.67 7.11 27.26
C VAL A 30 0.31 7.25 26.08
N THR A 31 -0.12 7.86 24.98
CA THR A 31 0.72 8.06 23.79
C THR A 31 1.86 9.04 24.08
N VAL A 32 1.56 10.16 24.72
CA VAL A 32 2.56 11.18 25.10
C VAL A 32 3.54 10.63 26.13
N ASN A 33 3.05 9.91 27.16
CA ASN A 33 3.90 9.31 28.18
C ASN A 33 4.88 8.28 27.57
N ARG A 34 4.40 7.41 26.68
CA ARG A 34 5.27 6.45 25.98
C ARG A 34 6.31 7.15 25.11
N ARG A 35 5.90 8.17 24.35
CA ARG A 35 6.81 8.94 23.49
C ARG A 35 7.92 9.62 24.29
N LYS A 36 7.58 10.23 25.44
CA LYS A 36 8.54 10.87 26.33
C LYS A 36 9.62 9.89 26.82
N ILE A 37 9.22 8.69 27.25
CA ILE A 37 10.15 7.65 27.69
C ILE A 37 11.08 7.22 26.54
N GLN A 38 10.52 7.04 25.34
CA GLN A 38 11.27 6.65 24.14
C GLN A 38 12.28 7.74 23.72
N GLU A 39 11.88 9.02 23.74
CA GLU A 39 12.76 10.14 23.42
C GLU A 39 13.90 10.30 24.44
N ALA A 40 13.62 10.10 25.73
CA ALA A 40 14.63 10.10 26.78
C ALA A 40 15.65 8.96 26.58
N HIS A 41 15.16 7.72 26.39
CA HIS A 41 16.02 6.57 26.11
C HIS A 41 16.87 6.79 24.85
N ASN A 42 16.27 7.30 23.77
CA ASN A 42 16.98 7.56 22.53
C ASN A 42 18.08 8.62 22.71
N SER A 43 17.81 9.68 23.48
CA SER A 43 18.78 10.74 23.75
C SER A 43 19.95 10.22 24.60
N GLU A 44 19.66 9.43 25.63
CA GLU A 44 20.66 8.82 26.51
C GLU A 44 21.58 7.85 25.75
N HIS A 45 21.04 7.13 24.76
CA HIS A 45 21.77 6.12 24.00
C HIS A 45 22.24 6.60 22.62
N GLY A 46 22.03 7.88 22.27
CA GLY A 46 22.39 8.42 20.96
C GLY A 46 21.65 7.78 19.76
N ILE A 47 20.45 7.24 19.97
CA ILE A 47 19.66 6.56 18.94
C ILE A 47 18.88 7.58 18.12
N THR A 48 19.12 7.60 16.81
CA THR A 48 18.28 8.37 15.86
C THR A 48 17.16 7.48 15.32
N PRO A 49 15.87 7.85 15.49
CA PRO A 49 14.75 7.07 14.95
C PRO A 49 14.85 6.91 13.43
N LYS A 50 14.76 5.67 12.95
CA LYS A 50 14.75 5.33 11.52
C LYS A 50 13.60 4.38 11.22
N THR A 51 12.98 4.55 10.06
CA THR A 51 11.95 3.64 9.58
C THR A 51 12.60 2.31 9.21
N VAL A 52 12.04 1.20 9.71
CA VAL A 52 12.55 -0.14 9.38
C VAL A 52 12.17 -0.46 7.94
N MET A 53 13.19 -0.63 7.09
CA MET A 53 13.03 -1.13 5.72
C MET A 53 13.03 -2.66 5.79
N LYS A 54 11.83 -3.26 5.85
CA LYS A 54 11.71 -4.72 5.77
C LYS A 54 11.79 -5.12 4.31
N GLY A 55 12.84 -5.85 3.94
CA GLY A 55 12.93 -6.50 2.63
C GLY A 55 11.75 -7.47 2.44
N VAL A 56 11.32 -7.63 1.19
CA VAL A 56 10.45 -8.74 0.81
C VAL A 56 11.21 -10.03 1.17
N SER A 57 10.56 -10.97 1.87
CA SER A 57 11.19 -12.24 2.26
C SER A 57 11.82 -12.92 1.04
N GLU A 58 13.04 -13.42 1.18
CA GLU A 58 13.79 -14.07 0.10
C GLU A 58 12.99 -15.22 -0.54
N ASP A 59 12.16 -15.93 0.24
CA ASP A 59 11.23 -16.95 -0.23
C ASP A 59 10.25 -16.45 -1.33
N LEU A 60 9.88 -15.17 -1.32
CA LEU A 60 8.98 -14.57 -2.32
C LEU A 60 9.75 -13.99 -3.52
N ALA A 61 11.04 -13.65 -3.33
CA ALA A 61 11.89 -13.11 -4.37
C ALA A 61 12.45 -14.22 -5.30
N GLU A 62 12.78 -15.39 -4.75
CA GLU A 62 13.21 -16.55 -5.57
C GLU A 62 12.07 -17.12 -6.42
N ALA A 63 10.82 -17.03 -5.95
CA ALA A 63 9.64 -17.48 -6.69
C ALA A 63 9.25 -16.56 -7.86
N PHE A 64 9.69 -15.29 -7.88
CA PHE A 64 9.24 -14.30 -8.87
C PHE A 64 10.36 -13.36 -9.35
N PRO A 65 11.17 -13.77 -10.35
CA PRO A 65 12.21 -12.94 -10.97
C PRO A 65 11.70 -11.75 -11.81
N VAL A 66 10.39 -11.50 -11.84
CA VAL A 66 9.75 -10.57 -12.80
C VAL A 66 9.91 -9.09 -12.43
N PHE A 67 10.32 -8.76 -11.20
CA PHE A 67 10.42 -7.36 -10.75
C PHE A 67 11.53 -6.53 -11.43
N LYS A 68 12.40 -7.13 -12.25
CA LYS A 68 13.48 -6.40 -12.97
C LYS A 68 13.16 -6.01 -14.42
N ALA A 69 12.04 -6.44 -15.00
CA ALA A 69 11.79 -6.29 -16.44
C ALA A 69 10.79 -5.18 -16.82
N ALA A 70 10.23 -4.43 -15.86
CA ALA A 70 9.19 -3.42 -16.15
C ALA A 70 9.75 -2.05 -16.60
N GLU A 71 10.96 -2.01 -17.16
CA GLU A 71 11.47 -0.86 -17.92
C GLU A 71 11.67 -1.29 -19.38
N LYS A 72 10.57 -1.20 -20.15
CA LYS A 72 10.48 -0.99 -21.62
C LYS A 72 9.23 -1.69 -22.12
N GLU A 73 8.23 -0.89 -22.47
CA GLU A 73 7.73 -0.79 -23.84
C GLU A 73 6.62 0.26 -23.85
N GLY A 74 6.92 1.41 -24.47
CA GLY A 74 5.91 2.38 -24.86
C GLY A 74 5.28 1.90 -26.16
N GLY A 75 3.99 1.61 -26.11
CA GLY A 75 3.17 1.34 -27.29
C GLY A 75 1.95 2.26 -27.25
N ASP A 76 1.87 3.16 -28.22
CA ASP A 76 0.68 3.96 -28.53
C ASP A 76 -0.52 3.04 -28.77
N ALA A 77 -1.45 3.01 -27.82
CA ALA A 77 -2.80 2.52 -28.02
C ALA A 77 -3.77 3.60 -27.54
N GLN A 78 -4.48 4.21 -28.48
CA GLN A 78 -5.53 5.18 -28.20
C GLN A 78 -6.56 4.55 -27.26
N PRO A 79 -6.92 5.19 -26.12
CA PRO A 79 -7.87 4.61 -25.19
C PRO A 79 -9.25 4.67 -25.82
N THR A 80 -9.77 3.51 -26.22
CA THR A 80 -11.22 3.34 -26.36
C THR A 80 -11.83 3.64 -25.00
N LEU A 81 -12.63 4.71 -24.94
CA LEU A 81 -13.45 5.09 -23.79
C LEU A 81 -14.37 3.91 -23.44
N LEU A 82 -13.98 3.09 -22.46
CA LEU A 82 -14.88 2.11 -21.84
C LEU A 82 -15.69 2.84 -20.75
N ASP A 83 -16.91 2.36 -20.48
CA ASP A 83 -17.74 2.93 -19.41
C ASP A 83 -17.06 2.70 -18.04
N PRO A 84 -16.96 3.69 -17.14
CA PRO A 84 -16.28 3.55 -15.84
C PRO A 84 -16.79 2.40 -14.96
N LYS A 85 -18.03 1.95 -15.19
CA LYS A 85 -18.59 0.76 -14.52
C LYS A 85 -17.99 -0.54 -15.04
N GLU A 86 -17.82 -0.65 -16.35
CA GLU A 86 -17.25 -1.82 -17.01
C GLU A 86 -15.77 -2.00 -16.61
N ILE A 87 -15.02 -0.90 -16.48
CA ILE A 87 -13.63 -0.92 -16.00
C ILE A 87 -13.55 -1.48 -14.57
N LYS A 88 -14.43 -1.05 -13.66
CA LYS A 88 -14.46 -1.54 -12.28
C LYS A 88 -14.84 -3.02 -12.20
N GLU A 89 -15.85 -3.45 -12.95
CA GLU A 89 -16.22 -4.87 -13.05
C GLU A 89 -15.05 -5.71 -13.54
N ARG A 90 -14.33 -5.23 -14.57
CA ARG A 90 -13.17 -5.92 -15.12
C ARG A 90 -11.99 -6.00 -14.14
N ILE A 91 -11.76 -4.96 -13.33
CA ILE A 91 -10.75 -4.97 -12.26
C ILE A 91 -11.10 -6.02 -11.21
N GLU A 92 -12.36 -6.08 -10.76
CA GLU A 92 -12.79 -7.06 -9.76
C GLU A 92 -12.69 -8.50 -10.28
N GLU A 93 -13.08 -8.75 -11.53
CA GLU A 93 -12.93 -10.05 -12.19
C GLU A 93 -11.46 -10.44 -12.30
N CYS A 94 -10.60 -9.55 -12.80
CA CYS A 94 -9.16 -9.81 -12.92
C CYS A 94 -8.51 -10.06 -11.55
N GLU A 95 -8.94 -9.35 -10.49
CA GLU A 95 -8.42 -9.57 -9.14
C GLU A 95 -8.84 -10.95 -8.59
N LYS A 96 -10.08 -11.37 -8.83
CA LYS A 96 -10.57 -12.70 -8.43
C LYS A 96 -9.83 -13.80 -9.15
N GLU A 97 -9.70 -13.72 -10.47
CA GLU A 97 -9.01 -14.71 -11.29
C GLU A 97 -7.51 -14.76 -10.96
N MET A 98 -6.86 -13.61 -10.73
CA MET A 98 -5.47 -13.56 -10.28
C MET A 98 -5.27 -14.30 -8.94
N LYS A 99 -6.16 -14.06 -7.96
CA LYS A 99 -6.10 -14.74 -6.65
C LYS A 99 -6.39 -16.23 -6.75
N LEU A 100 -7.31 -16.64 -7.63
CA LEU A 100 -7.62 -18.04 -7.88
C LEU A 100 -6.42 -18.75 -8.52
N ALA A 101 -5.87 -18.18 -9.59
CA ALA A 101 -4.68 -18.70 -10.28
C ALA A 101 -3.47 -18.79 -9.33
N ALA A 102 -3.26 -17.79 -8.46
CA ALA A 102 -2.21 -17.83 -7.44
C ALA A 102 -2.43 -18.94 -6.40
N LYS A 103 -3.69 -19.18 -5.98
CA LYS A 103 -4.05 -20.27 -5.06
C LYS A 103 -3.85 -21.65 -5.69
N GLU A 104 -4.07 -21.75 -7.00
CA GLU A 104 -3.88 -22.98 -7.79
C GLU A 104 -2.45 -23.13 -8.34
N LEU A 105 -1.51 -22.27 -7.90
CA LEU A 105 -0.10 -22.26 -8.29
C LEU A 105 0.15 -22.04 -9.79
N ARG A 106 -0.84 -21.49 -10.52
CA ARG A 106 -0.74 -21.08 -11.93
C ARG A 106 -0.19 -19.66 -12.03
N PHE A 107 1.11 -19.52 -11.78
CA PHE A 107 1.77 -18.22 -11.67
C PHE A 107 1.85 -17.42 -12.98
N GLU A 108 1.92 -18.10 -14.13
CA GLU A 108 1.90 -17.44 -15.43
C GLU A 108 0.56 -16.75 -15.71
N GLU A 109 -0.55 -17.43 -15.40
CA GLU A 109 -1.89 -16.88 -15.52
C GLU A 109 -2.11 -15.76 -14.52
N ALA A 110 -1.68 -15.93 -13.26
CA ALA A 110 -1.74 -14.89 -12.25
C ALA A 110 -0.94 -13.63 -12.67
N ALA A 111 0.22 -13.80 -13.31
CA ALA A 111 1.00 -12.68 -13.83
C ALA A 111 0.26 -11.96 -14.98
N ARG A 112 -0.38 -12.70 -15.89
CA ARG A 112 -1.21 -12.09 -16.95
C ARG A 112 -2.37 -11.28 -16.37
N PHE A 113 -3.09 -11.83 -15.38
CA PHE A 113 -4.19 -11.10 -14.74
C PHE A 113 -3.70 -9.87 -13.95
N ARG A 114 -2.52 -9.93 -13.35
CA ARG A 114 -1.87 -8.76 -12.71
C ARG A 114 -1.60 -7.64 -13.72
N ASP A 115 -1.04 -7.98 -14.87
CA ASP A 115 -0.67 -7.00 -15.89
C ASP A 115 -1.92 -6.38 -16.54
N LEU A 116 -2.97 -7.17 -16.76
CA LEU A 116 -4.30 -6.69 -17.18
C LEU A 116 -4.94 -5.79 -16.11
N LEU A 117 -4.88 -6.18 -14.83
CA LEU A 117 -5.40 -5.38 -13.72
C LEU A 117 -4.71 -4.02 -13.64
N LYS A 118 -3.39 -3.97 -13.85
CA LYS A 118 -2.64 -2.73 -13.90
C LYS A 118 -3.09 -1.84 -15.07
N TYR A 119 -3.28 -2.41 -16.26
CA TYR A 119 -3.78 -1.69 -17.43
C TYR A 119 -5.16 -1.04 -17.18
N TYR A 120 -6.11 -1.77 -16.58
CA TYR A 120 -7.43 -1.21 -16.25
C TYR A 120 -7.37 -0.16 -15.14
N GLN A 121 -6.49 -0.31 -14.15
CA GLN A 121 -6.26 0.71 -13.12
C GLN A 121 -5.68 2.00 -13.70
N ASP A 122 -4.72 1.89 -14.63
CA ASP A 122 -4.12 3.04 -15.30
C ASP A 122 -5.16 3.79 -16.15
N LEU A 123 -6.04 3.07 -16.85
CA LEU A 123 -7.18 3.66 -17.58
C LEU A 123 -8.17 4.38 -16.65
N GLN A 124 -8.51 3.78 -15.50
CA GLN A 124 -9.39 4.42 -14.52
C GLN A 124 -8.78 5.73 -13.98
N LEU A 125 -7.46 5.75 -13.76
CA LEU A 125 -6.75 6.92 -13.23
C LEU A 125 -6.68 8.08 -14.24
N LEU A 126 -6.60 7.76 -15.54
CA LEU A 126 -6.66 8.72 -16.65
C LEU A 126 -8.05 9.35 -16.79
N GLU A 127 -9.12 8.63 -16.47
CA GLU A 127 -10.49 9.15 -16.49
C GLU A 127 -10.81 10.04 -15.27
N ASP A 128 -10.33 9.67 -14.08
CA ASP A 128 -10.57 10.43 -12.84
C ASP A 128 -9.81 11.79 -12.82
N HIS A 129 -8.79 11.96 -13.67
CA HIS A 129 -8.01 13.20 -13.82
C HIS A 129 -7.84 13.60 -15.30
N PRO A 130 -8.86 14.20 -15.93
CA PRO A 130 -8.70 14.79 -17.25
C PRO A 130 -7.79 16.02 -17.14
N VAL A 131 -6.70 16.04 -17.92
CA VAL A 131 -5.82 17.22 -18.09
C VAL A 131 -6.57 18.34 -18.81
#